data_AF-A0A2M7Q242-F1
#
_entry.id   AF-A0A2M7Q242-F1
#
_cell.length_a   1.000
_cell.length_b   1.000
_cell.length_c   1.000
_cell.angle_alpha   90.00
_cell.angle_beta   90.00
_cell.angle_gamma   90.00
#
_symmetry.space_group_name_H-M   'P 1'
#
loop_
_entity.id
_entity.type
_entity.pdbx_description
1 polymer ?
#
loop_
_entity_poly.entity_id
_entity_poly.type
_entity_poly.pdbx_seq_one_letter_code
_entity_poly.pdbx_strand_id
1 'polypeptide(L)' 'MAAMPAHANSLFASVEQRTALMKEQLAGNQSYDAYLAKEFARIALEEKDQHDIDVARYFMGLAETHASKAGGK' A
#
# COMPACT_ATOMS: atom_id res chain seq x y z
N MET A 1 13.47 -19.71 17.72
CA MET A 1 12.57 -19.24 16.63
C MET A 1 12.59 -17.72 16.66
N ALA A 2 13.28 -17.09 15.72
CA ALA A 2 13.28 -15.63 15.58
C ALA A 2 11.97 -15.22 14.90
N ALA A 3 11.15 -14.41 15.57
CA ALA A 3 9.99 -13.79 14.97
C ALA A 3 10.48 -12.81 13.90
N MET A 4 10.29 -13.16 12.63
CA MET A 4 10.54 -12.24 11.54
C MET A 4 9.57 -11.06 11.68
N PRO A 5 10.04 -9.80 11.58
CA PRO A 5 9.15 -8.66 11.60
C PRO A 5 8.15 -8.83 10.44
N ALA A 6 6.86 -8.59 10.69
CA ALA A 6 5.80 -8.68 9.68
C ALA A 6 6.10 -7.85 8.41
N HIS A 7 7.03 -6.90 8.50
CA HIS A 7 7.52 -6.06 7.40
C HIS A 7 8.45 -6.80 6.41
N ALA A 8 9.04 -7.94 6.76
CA ALA A 8 9.86 -8.71 5.81
C ALA A 8 9.00 -9.45 4.76
N ASN A 9 7.73 -9.72 5.08
CA ASN A 9 6.80 -10.36 4.15
C ASN A 9 6.15 -9.37 3.16
N SER A 10 6.21 -8.05 3.41
CA SER A 10 5.59 -7.05 2.51
C SER A 10 6.44 -6.71 1.30
N LEU A 11 7.78 -6.86 1.37
CA LEU A 11 8.68 -6.63 0.25
C LEU A 11 8.54 -7.67 -0.87
N PHE A 12 8.06 -8.88 -0.54
CA PHE A 12 7.71 -9.92 -1.51
C PHE A 12 6.21 -10.01 -1.79
N ALA A 13 5.39 -9.19 -1.13
CA ALA A 13 3.94 -9.20 -1.30
C ALA A 13 3.54 -8.55 -2.63
N SER A 14 2.57 -9.14 -3.31
CA SER A 14 2.03 -8.57 -4.55
C SER A 14 1.37 -7.22 -4.27
N VAL A 15 1.18 -6.40 -5.31
CA VAL A 15 0.45 -5.12 -5.20
C VAL A 15 -0.92 -5.35 -4.53
N GLU A 16 -1.64 -6.42 -4.86
CA GLU A 16 -2.93 -6.76 -4.22
C GLU A 16 -2.82 -6.98 -2.72
N GLN A 17 -1.83 -7.75 -2.29
CA GLN A 17 -1.62 -8.02 -0.87
C GLN A 17 -1.26 -6.74 -0.10
N ARG A 18 -0.40 -5.90 -0.67
CA ARG A 18 -0.02 -4.62 -0.04
C ARG A 18 -1.22 -3.66 0.00
N THR A 19 -2.03 -3.58 -1.05
CA THR A 19 -3.25 -2.77 -1.06
C THR A 19 -4.27 -3.27 -0.04
N ALA A 20 -4.45 -4.59 0.10
CA ALA A 20 -5.37 -5.18 1.08
C ALA A 20 -4.93 -4.85 2.52
N LEU A 21 -3.64 -5.01 2.83
CA LEU A 21 -3.07 -4.63 4.13
C LEU A 21 -3.25 -3.14 4.41
N MET A 22 -3.00 -2.27 3.42
CA MET A 22 -3.22 -0.83 3.58
C MET A 22 -4.68 -0.47 3.83
N LYS A 23 -5.63 -1.14 3.17
CA LYS A 23 -7.06 -0.91 3.43
C LYS A 23 -7.44 -1.27 4.86
N GLU A 24 -6.88 -2.35 5.39
CA GLU A 24 -7.09 -2.78 6.77
C GLU A 24 -6.44 -1.81 7.78
N GLN A 25 -5.18 -1.43 7.55
CA GLN A 25 -4.46 -0.49 8.42
C GLN A 25 -5.11 0.89 8.49
N LEU A 26 -5.70 1.35 7.38
CA LEU A 26 -6.32 2.66 7.27
C LEU A 26 -7.85 2.60 7.42
N ALA A 27 -8.42 1.46 7.83
CA ALA A 27 -9.86 1.34 8.06
C ALA A 27 -10.28 2.29 9.19
N GLY A 28 -11.33 3.08 8.96
CA GLY A 28 -11.77 4.10 9.91
C GLY A 28 -10.90 5.37 9.97
N ASN A 29 -9.73 5.40 9.32
CA ASN A 29 -8.90 6.60 9.22
C ASN A 29 -9.38 7.50 8.06
N GLN A 30 -9.83 8.71 8.43
CA GLN A 30 -10.37 9.73 7.52
C GLN A 30 -9.41 10.90 7.30
N SER A 31 -8.16 10.79 7.74
CA SER A 31 -7.15 11.81 7.44
C SER A 31 -6.92 11.95 5.93
N TYR A 32 -6.47 13.13 5.51
CA TYR A 32 -6.12 13.40 4.12
C TYR A 32 -5.06 12.42 3.59
N ASP A 33 -4.05 12.09 4.41
CA ASP A 33 -3.05 11.09 4.06
C ASP A 33 -3.65 9.68 3.92
N ALA A 34 -4.60 9.29 4.77
CA ALA A 34 -5.28 7.99 4.62
C ALA A 34 -6.13 7.92 3.33
N TYR A 35 -6.72 9.05 2.91
CA TYR A 35 -7.42 9.14 1.64
C TYR A 35 -6.46 8.96 0.46
N LEU A 36 -5.36 9.74 0.43
CA LEU A 36 -4.35 9.64 -0.63
C LEU A 36 -3.73 8.26 -0.72
N ALA A 37 -3.44 7.64 0.43
CA ALA A 37 -2.91 6.29 0.50
C ALA A 37 -3.84 5.27 -0.18
N LYS A 38 -5.14 5.32 0.11
CA LYS A 38 -6.14 4.44 -0.51
C LYS A 38 -6.24 4.67 -2.02
N GLU A 39 -6.16 5.92 -2.44
CA GLU A 39 -6.32 6.28 -3.86
C GLU A 39 -5.11 5.88 -4.69
N PHE A 40 -3.90 6.13 -4.20
CA PHE A 40 -2.68 5.67 -4.88
C PHE A 40 -2.60 4.14 -4.94
N ALA A 41 -3.03 3.42 -3.90
CA ALA A 41 -3.08 1.96 -3.94
C ALA A 41 -4.12 1.44 -4.93
N ARG A 42 -5.24 2.16 -5.13
CA ARG A 42 -6.22 1.84 -6.16
C ARG A 42 -5.62 2.02 -7.56
N ILE A 43 -4.97 3.16 -7.82
CA ILE A 43 -4.32 3.43 -9.11
C ILE A 43 -3.25 2.37 -9.39
N ALA A 44 -2.45 2.00 -8.38
CA ALA A 44 -1.45 0.95 -8.52
C ALA A 44 -2.05 -0.40 -8.98
N LEU A 45 -3.25 -0.76 -8.51
CA LEU A 45 -3.95 -1.96 -8.98
C LEU A 45 -4.41 -1.83 -10.43
N GLU A 46 -5.02 -0.69 -10.79
CA GLU A 46 -5.49 -0.44 -12.14
C GLU A 46 -4.33 -0.48 -13.15
N GLU A 47 -3.18 0.13 -12.83
CA GLU A 47 -1.98 0.15 -13.67
C GLU A 47 -1.31 -1.21 -13.81
N LYS A 48 -1.27 -2.00 -12.71
CA LYS A 48 -0.73 -3.37 -12.72
C LYS A 48 -1.52 -4.27 -13.68
N ASP A 49 -2.84 -4.14 -13.68
CA ASP A 49 -3.73 -5.03 -14.42
C ASP A 49 -3.81 -4.65 -15.91
N GLN A 50 -3.57 -3.38 -16.27
CA GLN A 50 -3.85 -2.89 -17.63
C GLN A 50 -2.61 -2.44 -18.42
N HIS A 51 -1.51 -2.03 -17.78
CA HIS A 51 -0.47 -1.24 -18.46
C HIS A 51 0.98 -1.66 -18.12
N ASP A 52 1.50 -1.23 -16.97
CA ASP A 52 2.93 -1.27 -16.66
C ASP A 52 3.17 -1.51 -15.16
N ILE A 53 3.91 -2.57 -14.86
CA ILE A 53 4.24 -2.99 -13.49
C ILE A 53 5.12 -1.93 -12.78
N ASP A 54 5.93 -1.18 -13.51
CA ASP A 54 6.81 -0.17 -12.89
C ASP A 54 6.02 1.08 -12.50
N VAL A 55 5.00 1.45 -13.26
CA VAL A 55 4.05 2.53 -12.89
C VAL A 55 3.21 2.10 -11.68
N ALA A 56 2.73 0.85 -11.68
CA ALA A 56 2.04 0.29 -10.52
C ALA A 56 2.90 0.32 -9.25
N ARG A 57 4.19 -0.03 -9.34
CA ARG A 57 5.14 0.04 -8.23
C ARG A 57 5.36 1.48 -7.75
N TYR A 58 5.44 2.44 -8.67
CA TYR A 58 5.59 3.85 -8.33
C TYR A 58 4.39 4.36 -7.50
N PHE A 59 3.17 4.13 -7.98
CA PHE A 59 1.96 4.51 -7.23
C PHE A 59 1.85 3.78 -5.90
N MET A 60 2.24 2.50 -5.85
CA MET A 60 2.23 1.78 -4.59
C MET A 60 3.24 2.35 -3.57
N GLY A 61 4.39 2.87 -4.01
CA GLY A 61 5.32 3.59 -3.13
C GLY A 61 4.76 4.92 -2.60
N LEU A 62 4.01 5.66 -3.44
CA LEU A 62 3.27 6.85 -2.98
C LEU A 62 2.21 6.49 -1.95
N ALA A 63 1.49 5.39 -2.19
CA ALA A 63 0.47 4.86 -1.30
C ALA A 63 1.04 4.56 0.09
N GLU A 64 2.18 3.87 0.15
CA GLU A 64 2.89 3.53 1.40
C GLU A 64 3.42 4.76 2.13
N THR A 65 3.91 5.76 1.38
CA THR A 65 4.37 7.02 1.97
C THR A 65 3.25 7.74 2.70
N HIS A 66 2.06 7.82 2.08
CA HIS A 66 0.91 8.45 2.71
C HIS A 66 0.30 7.58 3.81
N ALA A 67 0.29 6.25 3.67
CA ALA A 67 -0.13 5.35 4.74
C ALA A 67 0.71 5.54 6.00
N SER A 68 2.04 5.65 5.84
CA SER A 68 2.97 5.92 6.94
C SER A 68 2.68 7.27 7.62
N LYS A 69 2.42 8.33 6.83
CA LYS A 69 2.05 9.66 7.37
C LYS A 69 0.71 9.65 8.11
N ALA A 70 -0.24 8.84 7.66
CA ALA A 70 -1.53 8.67 8.31
C ALA A 70 -1.46 7.87 9.63
N GLY A 71 -0.27 7.40 10.03
CA GLY A 71 -0.07 6.59 11.22
C GLY A 71 -0.21 5.08 11.00
N GLY A 72 -0.29 4.63 9.74
CA GLY A 72 -0.15 3.22 9.39
C GLY A 72 1.29 2.76 9.67
N LYS A 73 1.44 1.65 10.39
CA LYS A 73 2.75 1.01 10.68
C LYS A 73 2.86 -0.30 9.94
#